data_AF-A0A9E2Q1U1-F1
#
_entry.id   AF-A0A9E2Q1U1-F1
#
_cell.length_a   1.000
_cell.length_b   1.000
_cell.length_c   1.000
_cell.angle_alpha   90.00
_cell.angle_beta   90.00
_cell.angle_gamma   90.00
#
_symmetry.space_group_name_H-M   'P 1'
#
loop_
_entity.id
_entity.type
_entity.pdbx_description
1 polymer ?
#
loop_
_entity_poly.entity_id
_entity_poly.type
_entity_poly.pdbx_seq_one_letter_code
_entity_poly.pdbx_strand_id
1 'polypeptide(L)'
;MPKVLEERQGYIESVLHNIKCVSEEISQKSVSKRQFHNVMQQRIINLANSFNLKGFSEYRVDNIRADGRNGRIDVVWLADLRPVTVFEIDSRIRIKSIKKLLAVKVPFRFWVYYGSKNITSLIHKYNSDNLIQVIQLQDIYFKRRKEV
;
A
#
# COMPACT_ATOMS: atom_id res chain seq x y z
N MET A 1 -4.61 -22.45 -3.92
CA MET A 1 -4.66 -21.01 -3.60
C MET A 1 -5.89 -20.75 -2.75
N PRO A 2 -5.90 -19.78 -1.83
CA PRO A 2 -7.13 -19.40 -1.13
C PRO A 2 -8.24 -19.04 -2.14
N LYS A 3 -9.47 -19.55 -1.94
CA LYS A 3 -10.63 -19.27 -2.82
C LYS A 3 -10.82 -17.78 -3.12
N VAL A 4 -10.51 -16.93 -2.16
CA VAL A 4 -10.58 -15.47 -2.27
C VAL A 4 -9.74 -14.89 -3.43
N LEU A 5 -8.69 -15.57 -3.89
CA LEU A 5 -7.83 -15.09 -4.98
C LEU A 5 -8.33 -15.53 -6.37
N GLU A 6 -9.34 -16.40 -6.45
CA GLU A 6 -9.94 -16.88 -7.71
C GLU A 6 -10.86 -15.81 -8.32
N GLU A 7 -11.49 -15.00 -7.47
CA GLU A 7 -12.32 -13.85 -7.87
C GLU A 7 -11.52 -12.55 -7.79
N ARG A 8 -10.58 -12.38 -8.73
CA ARG A 8 -9.61 -11.26 -8.77
C ARG A 8 -10.25 -9.89 -8.49
N GLN A 9 -11.41 -9.61 -9.10
CA GLN A 9 -12.12 -8.35 -8.96
C GLN A 9 -12.71 -8.18 -7.55
N GLY A 10 -13.40 -9.21 -7.03
CA GLY A 10 -13.98 -9.17 -5.68
C GLY A 10 -12.92 -9.02 -4.59
N TYR A 11 -11.74 -9.61 -4.78
CA TYR A 11 -10.59 -9.39 -3.89
C TYR A 11 -10.12 -7.93 -3.89
N ILE A 12 -9.92 -7.34 -5.08
CA ILE A 12 -9.47 -5.94 -5.22
C ILE A 12 -10.47 -4.99 -4.58
N GLU A 13 -11.76 -5.17 -4.84
CA GLU A 13 -12.84 -4.36 -4.29
C GLU A 13 -12.90 -4.46 -2.76
N SER A 14 -12.79 -5.68 -2.22
CA SER A 14 -12.76 -5.92 -0.78
C SER A 14 -11.56 -5.24 -0.11
N VAL A 15 -10.36 -5.35 -0.70
CA VAL A 15 -9.15 -4.68 -0.18
C VAL A 15 -9.31 -3.17 -0.22
N LEU A 16 -9.80 -2.62 -1.34
CA LEU A 16 -10.03 -1.19 -1.52
C LEU A 16 -11.04 -0.65 -0.50
N HIS A 17 -12.16 -1.34 -0.31
CA HIS A 17 -13.19 -0.98 0.66
C HIS A 17 -12.62 -0.94 2.08
N ASN A 18 -11.97 -2.03 2.52
CA ASN A 18 -11.40 -2.12 3.87
C ASN A 18 -10.32 -1.05 4.13
N ILE A 19 -9.47 -0.75 3.15
CA ILE A 19 -8.44 0.30 3.30
C ILE A 19 -9.08 1.69 3.45
N LYS A 20 -10.17 1.97 2.72
CA LYS A 20 -10.91 3.23 2.87
C LYS A 20 -11.56 3.34 4.26
N CYS A 21 -12.24 2.30 4.74
CA CYS A 21 -12.82 2.29 6.09
C CYS A 21 -11.76 2.50 7.17
N VAL A 22 -10.61 1.81 7.07
CA VAL A 22 -9.47 2.02 7.98
C VAL A 22 -8.97 3.47 7.92
N SER A 23 -8.88 4.05 6.73
CA SER A 23 -8.48 5.45 6.57
C SER A 23 -9.43 6.41 7.30
N GLU A 24 -10.73 6.23 7.14
CA GLU A 24 -11.77 7.05 7.78
C GLU A 24 -11.69 6.97 9.30
N GLU A 25 -11.57 5.76 9.87
CA GLU A 25 -11.38 5.55 11.31
C GLU A 25 -10.14 6.26 11.87
N ILE A 26 -9.05 6.27 11.12
CA ILE A 26 -7.81 6.95 11.53
C ILE A 26 -7.98 8.47 11.40
N SER A 27 -8.62 8.96 10.33
CA SER A 27 -8.82 10.39 10.06
C SER A 27 -9.72 11.08 11.09
N GLN A 28 -10.66 10.36 11.71
CA GLN A 28 -11.45 10.86 12.84
C GLN A 28 -10.57 11.21 14.07
N LYS A 29 -9.36 10.65 14.12
CA LYS A 29 -8.39 10.93 15.17
C LYS A 29 -7.45 12.03 14.67
N SER A 30 -7.28 13.06 15.49
CA SER A 30 -6.38 14.16 15.16
C SER A 30 -4.91 13.73 15.29
N VAL A 31 -4.37 13.10 14.24
CA VAL A 31 -3.04 12.47 14.17
C VAL A 31 -2.08 13.19 13.23
N SER A 32 -0.77 12.98 13.42
CA SER A 32 0.26 13.40 12.48
C SER A 32 0.38 12.45 11.28
N LYS A 33 0.98 12.90 10.17
CA LYS A 33 1.23 12.05 8.98
C LYS A 33 2.04 10.79 9.27
N ARG A 34 2.99 10.86 10.21
CA ARG A 34 3.80 9.72 10.64
C ARG A 34 2.96 8.72 11.42
N GLN A 35 2.14 9.21 12.37
CA GLN A 35 1.22 8.36 13.12
C GLN A 35 0.21 7.69 12.19
N PHE A 36 -0.36 8.44 11.24
CA PHE A 36 -1.25 7.88 10.24
C PHE A 36 -0.59 6.76 9.43
N HIS A 37 0.61 6.98 8.91
CA HIS A 37 1.36 5.96 8.16
C HIS A 37 1.55 4.69 9.00
N ASN A 38 2.05 4.82 10.23
CA ASN A 38 2.31 3.68 11.11
C ASN A 38 1.03 2.91 11.45
N VAL A 39 -0.06 3.62 11.76
CA VAL A 39 -1.35 2.97 12.07
C VAL A 39 -1.92 2.30 10.82
N MET A 40 -1.90 2.97 9.67
CA MET A 40 -2.35 2.40 8.40
C MET A 40 -1.56 1.14 8.05
N GLN A 41 -0.22 1.17 8.17
CA GLN A 41 0.65 0.02 7.94
C GLN A 41 0.24 -1.16 8.85
N GLN A 42 0.07 -0.92 10.15
CA GLN A 42 -0.33 -1.96 11.10
C GLN A 42 -1.73 -2.52 10.80
N ARG A 43 -2.69 -1.66 10.44
CA ARG A 43 -4.05 -2.07 10.10
C ARG A 43 -4.09 -2.90 8.81
N ILE A 44 -3.32 -2.53 7.79
CA ILE A 44 -3.18 -3.32 6.56
C ILE A 44 -2.52 -4.67 6.85
N ILE A 45 -1.52 -4.74 7.74
CA ILE A 45 -0.94 -6.03 8.17
C ILE A 45 -2.01 -6.94 8.78
N ASN A 46 -2.78 -6.41 9.73
CA ASN A 46 -3.80 -7.19 10.44
C ASN A 46 -4.96 -7.60 9.51
N LEU A 47 -5.27 -6.79 8.51
CA LEU A 47 -6.33 -7.05 7.54
C LEU A 47 -6.07 -8.34 6.72
N ALA A 48 -4.81 -8.75 6.55
CA ALA A 48 -4.45 -10.00 5.87
C ALA A 48 -5.23 -11.23 6.41
N ASN A 49 -5.50 -11.25 7.73
CA ASN A 49 -6.21 -12.36 8.38
C ASN A 49 -7.64 -12.54 7.85
N SER A 50 -8.33 -11.46 7.46
CA SER A 50 -9.67 -11.53 6.87
C SER A 50 -9.70 -12.25 5.51
N PHE A 51 -8.53 -12.39 4.89
CA PHE A 51 -8.33 -13.09 3.61
C PHE A 51 -7.63 -14.43 3.79
N ASN A 52 -7.48 -14.94 5.03
CA ASN A 52 -6.68 -16.13 5.36
C ASN A 52 -5.20 -16.01 4.91
N LEU A 53 -4.63 -14.81 5.02
CA LEU A 53 -3.24 -14.50 4.66
C LEU A 53 -2.47 -14.04 5.89
N LYS A 54 -1.13 -14.07 5.81
CA LYS A 54 -0.24 -13.53 6.85
C LYS A 54 0.36 -12.21 6.40
N GLY A 55 0.17 -11.14 7.18
CA GLY A 55 0.73 -9.82 6.90
C GLY A 55 2.09 -9.58 7.59
N PHE A 56 3.01 -8.89 6.91
CA PHE A 56 4.31 -8.49 7.45
C PHE A 56 4.69 -7.09 6.98
N SER A 57 5.40 -6.32 7.82
CA SER A 57 6.02 -5.05 7.44
C SER A 57 7.42 -5.24 6.88
N GLU A 58 7.91 -4.20 6.19
CA GLU A 58 9.33 -4.04 5.81
C GLU A 58 9.91 -5.21 5.00
N TYR A 59 9.09 -5.82 4.15
CA TYR A 59 9.49 -6.97 3.34
C TYR A 59 10.63 -6.58 2.40
N ARG A 60 11.76 -7.29 2.54
CA ARG A 60 12.95 -7.04 1.73
C ARG A 60 12.68 -7.49 0.30
N VAL A 61 12.99 -6.60 -0.64
CA VAL A 61 12.99 -6.92 -2.06
C VAL A 61 14.41 -6.73 -2.57
N ASP A 62 14.96 -7.81 -3.09
CA ASP A 62 16.33 -7.81 -3.58
C ASP A 62 16.43 -7.10 -4.94
N ASN A 63 17.59 -6.51 -5.22
CA ASN A 63 18.00 -5.99 -6.54
C ASN A 63 17.09 -4.90 -7.17
N ILE A 64 16.42 -4.08 -6.36
CA ILE A 64 15.54 -2.99 -6.86
C ILE A 64 16.31 -1.82 -7.50
N ARG A 65 17.57 -1.60 -7.11
CA ARG A 65 18.36 -0.46 -7.56
C ARG A 65 19.51 -0.94 -8.44
N ALA A 66 19.85 -0.13 -9.45
CA ALA A 66 21.03 -0.33 -10.29
C ALA A 66 22.35 -0.29 -9.48
N ASP A 67 22.33 0.21 -8.25
CA ASP A 67 23.46 0.24 -7.31
C ASP A 67 23.54 -1.00 -6.39
N GLY A 68 22.70 -2.03 -6.62
CA GLY A 68 22.69 -3.26 -5.82
C GLY A 68 22.04 -3.14 -4.42
N ARG A 69 21.46 -1.98 -4.05
CA ARG A 69 20.82 -1.82 -2.74
C ARG A 69 19.37 -2.31 -2.75
N ASN A 70 19.03 -3.09 -1.72
CA ASN A 70 17.70 -3.65 -1.52
C ASN A 70 16.68 -2.58 -1.13
N GLY A 71 15.46 -2.74 -1.63
CA GLY A 71 14.30 -1.96 -1.19
C GLY A 71 13.55 -2.68 -0.07
N ARG A 72 12.71 -1.94 0.65
CA ARG A 72 11.71 -2.50 1.57
C ARG A 72 10.33 -2.09 1.11
N ILE A 73 9.44 -3.05 0.98
CA ILE A 73 8.00 -2.84 0.77
C ILE A 73 7.37 -2.59 2.14
N ASP A 74 6.45 -1.63 2.22
CA ASP A 74 5.85 -1.25 3.50
C ASP A 74 5.04 -2.41 4.11
N VAL A 75 4.24 -3.11 3.32
CA VAL A 75 3.50 -4.32 3.74
C VAL A 75 3.48 -5.38 2.65
N VAL A 76 3.65 -6.65 3.05
CA VAL A 76 3.39 -7.83 2.20
C VAL A 76 2.36 -8.73 2.86
N TRP A 77 1.51 -9.37 2.08
CA TRP A 77 0.68 -10.49 2.51
C TRP A 77 1.14 -11.78 1.85
N LEU A 78 1.23 -12.86 2.63
CA LEU A 78 1.70 -14.17 2.21
C LEU A 78 0.57 -15.21 2.27
N ALA A 79 0.48 -16.05 1.24
CA ALA A 79 -0.22 -17.33 1.27
C ALA A 79 0.82 -18.44 1.35
N ASP A 80 0.85 -19.21 2.45
CA ASP A 80 1.82 -20.31 2.65
C ASP A 80 3.26 -19.91 2.33
N LEU A 81 3.71 -18.78 2.90
CA LEU A 81 5.03 -18.14 2.73
C LEU A 81 5.28 -17.48 1.36
N ARG A 82 4.37 -17.61 0.39
CA ARG A 82 4.51 -16.96 -0.92
C ARG A 82 3.86 -15.58 -0.91
N PRO A 83 4.58 -14.52 -1.30
CA PRO A 83 3.97 -13.21 -1.50
C PRO A 83 2.81 -13.28 -2.50
N VAL A 84 1.66 -12.75 -2.11
CA VAL A 84 0.49 -12.64 -2.99
C VAL A 84 0.07 -11.19 -3.21
N THR A 85 0.31 -10.33 -2.22
CA THR A 85 -0.09 -8.93 -2.24
C THR A 85 0.99 -8.07 -1.61
N VAL A 86 1.28 -6.91 -2.21
CA VAL A 86 2.21 -5.91 -1.67
C VAL A 86 1.57 -4.53 -1.63
N PHE A 87 1.97 -3.72 -0.65
CA PHE A 87 1.49 -2.36 -0.44
C PHE A 87 2.64 -1.39 -0.23
N GLU A 88 2.50 -0.22 -0.84
CA GLU A 88 3.26 0.99 -0.50
C GLU A 88 2.29 2.07 0.01
N ILE A 89 2.69 2.80 1.05
CA ILE A 89 1.81 3.75 1.76
C ILE A 89 2.48 5.13 1.78
N ASP A 90 2.01 6.05 0.95
CA ASP A 90 2.71 7.32 0.73
C ASP A 90 1.85 8.57 0.93
N SER A 91 2.38 9.55 1.66
CA SER A 91 1.84 10.92 1.76
C SER A 91 2.33 11.85 0.65
N ARG A 92 3.31 11.41 -0.15
CA ARG A 92 3.96 12.18 -1.19
C ARG A 92 4.20 11.29 -2.39
N ILE A 93 4.18 11.88 -3.57
CA ILE A 93 4.51 11.18 -4.81
C ILE A 93 5.96 10.70 -4.74
N ARG A 94 6.17 9.38 -4.76
CA ARG A 94 7.50 8.76 -4.73
C ARG A 94 7.60 7.72 -5.84
N ILE A 95 8.31 8.08 -6.92
CA ILE A 95 8.59 7.16 -8.04
C ILE A 95 9.28 5.88 -7.55
N LYS A 96 10.09 5.98 -6.48
CA LYS A 96 10.74 4.82 -5.87
C LYS A 96 9.72 3.78 -5.39
N SER A 97 8.59 4.18 -4.83
CA SER A 97 7.55 3.26 -4.35
C SER A 97 6.91 2.48 -5.49
N ILE A 98 6.60 3.15 -6.60
CA ILE A 98 6.08 2.50 -7.83
C ILE A 98 7.08 1.48 -8.36
N LYS A 99 8.37 1.86 -8.46
CA LYS A 99 9.43 0.93 -8.88
C LYS A 99 9.54 -0.28 -7.95
N LYS A 100 9.37 -0.08 -6.63
CA LYS A 100 9.35 -1.18 -5.67
C LYS A 100 8.20 -2.15 -5.95
N LEU A 101 6.98 -1.64 -6.13
CA LEU A 101 5.80 -2.47 -6.44
C LEU A 101 5.98 -3.28 -7.73
N LEU A 102 6.51 -2.67 -8.79
CA LEU A 102 6.72 -3.35 -10.08
C LEU A 102 7.81 -4.42 -10.02
N ALA A 103 8.84 -4.23 -9.18
CA ALA A 103 9.93 -5.19 -9.05
C ALA A 103 9.50 -6.51 -8.38
N VAL A 104 8.44 -6.50 -7.57
CA VAL A 104 7.95 -7.72 -6.91
C VAL A 104 7.03 -8.49 -7.86
N LYS A 105 7.33 -9.76 -8.11
CA LYS A 105 6.47 -10.67 -8.89
C LYS A 105 5.35 -11.23 -7.99
N VAL A 106 4.22 -10.51 -7.93
CA VAL A 106 3.02 -10.93 -7.21
C VAL A 106 1.74 -10.71 -8.02
N PRO A 107 0.64 -11.41 -7.70
CA PRO A 107 -0.65 -11.19 -8.35
C PRO A 107 -1.24 -9.79 -8.13
N PHE A 108 -1.04 -9.19 -6.95
CA PHE A 108 -1.67 -7.93 -6.55
C PHE A 108 -0.66 -6.93 -6.00
N ARG A 109 -0.76 -5.68 -6.45
CA ARG A 109 0.07 -4.56 -6.01
C ARG A 109 -0.83 -3.38 -5.73
N PHE A 110 -0.73 -2.82 -4.53
CA PHE A 110 -1.52 -1.66 -4.14
C PHE A 110 -0.62 -0.49 -3.79
N TRP A 111 -0.96 0.69 -4.29
CA TRP A 111 -0.36 1.94 -3.83
C TRP A 111 -1.42 2.75 -3.09
N VAL A 112 -1.25 2.83 -1.77
CA VAL A 112 -2.11 3.61 -0.88
C VAL A 112 -1.55 5.01 -0.80
N TYR A 113 -2.19 5.96 -1.48
CA TYR A 113 -1.74 7.34 -1.56
C TYR A 113 -2.70 8.25 -0.80
N TYR A 114 -2.15 8.98 0.17
CA TYR A 114 -2.91 9.90 1.02
C TYR A 114 -2.34 11.33 1.01
N GLY A 115 -1.62 11.66 -0.06
CA GLY A 115 -1.17 13.03 -0.34
C GLY A 115 -2.23 13.84 -1.08
N SER A 116 -2.05 15.16 -1.13
CA SER A 116 -2.98 16.09 -1.79
C SER A 116 -2.70 16.36 -3.27
N LYS A 117 -1.53 15.93 -3.79
CA LYS A 117 -1.18 16.17 -5.20
C LYS A 117 -1.90 15.19 -6.12
N ASN A 118 -2.32 15.65 -7.29
CA ASN A 118 -2.82 14.81 -8.37
C ASN A 118 -1.72 13.84 -8.84
N ILE A 119 -2.05 12.55 -8.95
CA ILE A 119 -1.12 11.47 -9.32
C ILE A 119 -1.40 10.85 -10.69
N THR A 120 -2.46 11.27 -11.38
CA THR A 120 -2.97 10.62 -12.60
C THR A 120 -1.91 10.54 -13.70
N SER A 121 -1.25 11.65 -14.03
CA SER A 121 -0.21 11.69 -15.07
C SER A 121 0.99 10.79 -14.75
N LEU A 122 1.34 10.67 -13.48
CA LEU A 122 2.44 9.84 -13.02
C LEU A 122 2.09 8.35 -13.07
N ILE A 123 0.86 8.00 -12.73
CA ILE A 123 0.36 6.63 -12.87
C ILE A 123 0.33 6.20 -14.33
N HIS A 124 -0.21 7.02 -15.23
CA HIS A 124 -0.20 6.70 -16.66
C HIS A 124 1.23 6.51 -17.20
N LYS A 125 2.20 7.28 -16.71
CA LYS A 125 3.59 7.18 -17.15
C LYS A 125 4.31 5.91 -16.68
N TYR A 126 4.08 5.47 -15.44
CA TYR A 126 4.90 4.40 -14.82
C TYR A 126 4.15 3.10 -14.56
N ASN A 127 2.83 3.06 -14.74
CA ASN A 127 1.98 1.88 -14.56
C ASN A 127 1.18 1.59 -15.84
N SER A 128 1.84 1.62 -17.00
CA SER A 128 1.22 1.44 -18.33
C SER A 128 0.40 0.15 -18.45
N ASP A 129 0.87 -0.91 -17.79
CA ASP A 129 0.27 -2.25 -17.85
C ASP A 129 -0.83 -2.43 -16.80
N ASN A 130 -1.21 -1.36 -16.07
CA ASN A 130 -2.23 -1.35 -15.00
C ASN A 130 -1.99 -2.43 -13.92
N LEU A 131 -0.74 -2.75 -13.64
CA LEU A 131 -0.34 -3.79 -12.67
C LEU A 131 -0.52 -3.34 -11.22
N ILE A 132 -0.50 -2.03 -10.97
CA ILE A 132 -0.70 -1.42 -9.66
C ILE A 132 -2.12 -0.88 -9.55
N GLN A 133 -2.81 -1.29 -8.49
CA GLN A 133 -4.09 -0.73 -8.06
C GLN A 133 -3.83 0.47 -7.15
N VAL A 134 -4.35 1.63 -7.54
CA VAL A 134 -4.13 2.88 -6.80
C VAL A 134 -5.32 3.14 -5.90
N ILE A 135 -5.06 3.25 -4.59
CA ILE A 135 -6.06 3.61 -3.59
C ILE A 135 -5.73 5.04 -3.16
N GLN A 136 -6.37 6.01 -3.82
CA GLN A 136 -6.26 7.41 -3.44
C GLN A 136 -7.24 7.71 -2.30
N LEU A 137 -6.69 8.04 -1.14
CA LEU A 137 -7.42 8.45 0.05
C LEU A 137 -7.56 9.98 0.03
N GLN A 138 -8.79 10.45 0.16
CA GLN A 138 -9.13 11.88 0.13
C GLN A 138 -9.37 12.40 1.56
N ASP A 139 -9.35 13.74 1.70
CA ASP A 139 -9.85 14.46 2.89
C ASP A 139 -9.22 14.09 4.24
N ILE A 140 -7.93 13.71 4.23
CA ILE A 140 -7.21 13.44 5.48
C ILE A 140 -6.61 14.72 6.06
N TYR A 141 -7.16 15.19 7.17
CA TYR A 141 -6.67 16.35 7.91
C TYR A 141 -5.65 15.95 8.98
N PHE A 142 -4.41 16.41 8.81
CA PHE A 142 -3.34 16.15 9.75
C PHE A 142 -3.13 17.33 10.71
N LYS A 143 -2.84 17.04 11.99
CA LYS A 143 -2.32 18.07 12.91
C LYS A 143 -1.07 18.69 12.29
N ARG A 144 -1.07 20.01 12.09
CA ARG A 144 0.16 20.76 11.80
C ARG A 144 1.04 20.67 13.05
N ARG A 145 2.35 20.43 12.88
CA ARG A 145 3.29 20.63 13.98
C ARG A 145 3.20 22.11 14.36
N LYS A 146 3.01 22.42 15.64
CA LYS A 146 3.41 23.74 16.14
C LYS A 146 4.92 23.79 15.95
N GLU A 147 5.39 24.72 15.14
CA GLU A 147 6.80 25.11 15.15
C GLU A 147 7.05 25.65 16.58
N VAL A 148 8.00 25.03 17.27
CA VAL A 148 8.56 25.49 18.54
C VAL A 148 9.91 26.10 18.20
#